data_AF-A0A2D4ZQ68-F1
#
_entry.id   AF-A0A2D4ZQ68-F1
#
_cell.length_a   1.000
_cell.length_b   1.000
_cell.length_c   1.000
_cell.angle_alpha   90.00
_cell.angle_beta   90.00
_cell.angle_gamma   90.00
#
_symmetry.space_group_name_H-M   'P 1'
#
loop_
_entity.id
_entity.type
_entity.pdbx_description
1 polymer ?
#
loop_
_entity_poly.entity_id
_entity_poly.type
_entity_poly.pdbx_seq_one_letter_code
_entity_poly.pdbx_strand_id
1 'polypeptide(L)'
;MAGAMTPIQTHAEVAEKGLVCADKGELLSSWTTTDQPLSSVVAHWFDDKRVSTVIWQRINDNIKMQATRRGTPYETDMLSITWKLKTDDSERIISIDRKTGERSVMQDGQALITVNCEIFNKEKAFQEKLTEITKNLQSNYDSKIANHKL
;
A
#
# COMPACT_ATOMS: atom_id res chain seq x y z
N MET A 1 -7.34 46.57 11.65
CA MET A 1 -7.35 45.58 10.55
C MET A 1 -6.29 44.54 10.88
N ALA A 2 -6.69 43.40 11.45
CA ALA A 2 -5.77 42.32 11.75
C ALA A 2 -5.67 41.43 10.50
N GLY A 3 -4.53 41.45 9.83
CA GLY A 3 -4.25 40.59 8.70
C GLY A 3 -4.21 39.14 9.18
N ALA A 4 -5.15 38.32 8.71
CA ALA A 4 -5.08 36.89 8.87
C ALA A 4 -3.89 36.37 8.06
N MET A 5 -2.79 36.04 8.75
CA MET A 5 -1.73 35.22 8.16
C MET A 5 -2.27 33.80 8.03
N THR A 6 -2.75 33.45 6.85
CA THR A 6 -2.98 32.06 6.48
C THR A 6 -1.63 31.32 6.55
N PRO A 7 -1.53 30.21 7.29
CA PRO A 7 -0.33 29.37 7.21
C PRO A 7 -0.20 28.89 5.78
N ILE A 8 0.96 29.12 5.16
CA ILE A 8 1.32 28.50 3.90
C ILE A 8 1.40 27.00 4.19
N GLN A 9 0.34 26.26 3.90
CA GLN A 9 0.43 24.80 3.76
C GLN A 9 1.33 24.56 2.54
N THR A 10 2.63 24.45 2.79
CA THR A 10 3.57 23.84 1.86
C THR A 10 3.16 22.38 1.69
N HIS A 11 2.26 22.14 0.74
CA HIS A 11 1.90 20.81 0.28
C HIS A 11 3.14 20.25 -0.41
N ALA A 12 3.98 19.52 0.33
CA ALA A 12 5.15 18.89 -0.26
C ALA A 12 4.65 17.89 -1.31
N GLU A 13 5.15 17.98 -2.54
CA GLU A 13 4.66 17.26 -3.73
C GLU A 13 4.85 15.74 -3.54
N VAL A 14 3.72 15.05 -3.26
CA VAL A 14 3.63 13.57 -3.16
C VAL A 14 3.21 12.97 -4.50
N ALA A 15 2.65 13.80 -5.39
CA ALA A 15 2.23 13.37 -6.71
C ALA A 15 3.36 12.65 -7.44
N GLU A 16 2.98 11.63 -8.20
CA GLU A 16 3.84 10.81 -9.04
C GLU A 16 4.88 9.98 -8.26
N LYS A 17 4.54 9.61 -7.03
CA LYS A 17 5.36 8.71 -6.21
C LYS A 17 4.69 7.38 -5.97
N GLY A 18 5.49 6.32 -6.01
CA GLY A 18 5.11 4.96 -5.66
C GLY A 18 5.66 4.53 -4.31
N LEU A 19 4.92 3.70 -3.60
CA LEU A 19 5.36 2.96 -2.43
C LEU A 19 5.10 1.49 -2.64
N VAL A 20 6.09 0.65 -2.38
CA VAL A 20 5.91 -0.81 -2.34
C VAL A 20 6.24 -1.27 -0.93
N CYS A 21 5.21 -1.69 -0.21
CA CYS A 21 5.29 -2.15 1.16
C CYS A 21 5.32 -3.68 1.12
N ALA A 22 6.44 -4.26 1.54
CA ALA A 22 6.61 -5.69 1.63
C ALA A 22 7.20 -6.03 3.00
N ASP A 23 6.51 -6.86 3.77
CA ASP A 23 7.14 -7.48 4.93
C ASP A 23 8.19 -8.48 4.44
N LYS A 24 9.45 -8.21 4.76
CA LYS A 24 10.60 -9.06 4.37
C LYS A 24 10.54 -10.44 5.04
N GLY A 25 9.72 -10.63 6.08
CA GLY A 25 9.57 -11.90 6.79
C GLY A 25 8.37 -12.77 6.35
N GLU A 26 7.26 -12.16 5.92
CA GLU A 26 5.97 -12.86 5.77
C GLU A 26 5.34 -12.77 4.37
N LEU A 27 6.17 -12.80 3.32
CA LEU A 27 5.69 -13.03 1.95
C LEU A 27 5.03 -14.42 1.73
N LEU A 28 4.97 -15.26 2.77
CA LEU A 28 4.62 -16.69 2.66
C LEU A 28 3.62 -17.23 3.71
N SER A 29 3.03 -16.42 4.59
CA SER A 29 2.29 -16.93 5.77
C SER A 29 0.81 -16.53 5.90
N SER A 30 0.05 -16.40 4.81
CA SER A 30 -1.36 -16.90 4.74
C SER A 30 -1.95 -16.59 3.37
N TRP A 31 -2.04 -17.59 2.50
CA TRP A 31 -2.82 -17.50 1.25
C TRP A 31 -4.21 -18.13 1.45
N THR A 32 -4.79 -17.93 2.64
CA THR A 32 -6.13 -18.41 2.97
C THR A 32 -7.17 -17.39 2.51
N THR A 33 -8.25 -17.91 1.93
CA THR A 33 -9.36 -17.23 1.24
C THR A 33 -10.16 -16.20 2.06
N THR A 34 -9.71 -15.86 3.27
CA THR A 34 -10.43 -15.04 4.25
C THR A 34 -9.65 -13.84 4.78
N ASP A 35 -8.37 -13.67 4.45
CA ASP A 35 -7.62 -12.52 4.93
C ASP A 35 -7.88 -11.29 4.02
N GLN A 36 -8.86 -10.51 4.46
CA GLN A 36 -9.12 -9.12 4.10
C GLN A 36 -7.80 -8.29 4.04
N PRO A 37 -7.74 -7.16 3.28
CA PRO A 37 -6.54 -6.61 2.63
C PRO A 37 -5.51 -5.95 3.56
N LEU A 38 -4.99 -6.75 4.49
CA LEU A 38 -3.80 -6.49 5.32
C LEU A 38 -2.63 -7.32 4.80
N SER A 39 -2.60 -7.56 3.48
CA SER A 39 -1.59 -8.38 2.80
C SER A 39 -0.18 -7.86 3.08
N SER A 40 0.73 -8.77 3.41
CA SER A 40 2.16 -8.50 3.62
C SER A 40 2.85 -7.85 2.42
N VAL A 41 2.20 -7.85 1.26
CA VAL A 41 2.57 -7.04 0.10
C VAL A 41 1.42 -6.14 -0.32
N VAL A 42 1.65 -4.84 -0.33
CA VAL A 42 0.74 -3.82 -0.84
C VAL A 42 1.54 -2.71 -1.51
N ALA A 43 1.01 -2.14 -2.58
CA ALA A 43 1.64 -0.99 -3.21
C ALA A 43 0.67 0.18 -3.35
N HIS A 44 1.21 1.38 -3.30
CA HIS A 44 0.48 2.63 -3.43
C HIS A 44 1.11 3.49 -4.51
N TRP A 45 0.29 4.05 -5.37
CA TRP A 45 0.70 5.09 -6.32
C TRP A 45 -0.10 6.35 -6.02
N PHE A 46 0.60 7.45 -5.76
CA PHE A 46 -0.01 8.74 -5.44
C PHE A 46 -0.05 9.60 -6.69
N ASP A 47 -1.26 9.88 -7.16
CA ASP A 47 -1.53 10.98 -8.09
C ASP A 47 -1.91 12.23 -7.28
N ASP A 48 -2.02 13.40 -7.91
CA ASP A 48 -2.24 14.72 -7.27
C ASP A 48 -3.15 14.77 -6.04
N LYS A 49 -4.22 13.96 -6.00
CA LYS A 49 -5.17 13.89 -4.87
C LYS A 49 -5.68 12.49 -4.55
N ARG A 50 -5.19 11.46 -5.24
CA ARG A 50 -5.75 10.11 -5.15
C ARG A 50 -4.64 9.09 -5.04
N VAL A 51 -4.83 8.15 -4.14
CA VAL A 51 -3.95 6.99 -3.99
C VAL A 51 -4.59 5.78 -4.66
N SER A 52 -3.93 5.27 -5.69
CA SER A 52 -4.23 3.96 -6.27
C SER A 52 -3.52 2.90 -5.43
N THR A 53 -4.26 1.93 -4.92
CA THR A 53 -3.72 0.84 -4.11
C THR A 53 -3.75 -0.44 -4.94
N VAL A 54 -2.61 -1.11 -5.01
CA VAL A 54 -2.43 -2.40 -5.66
C VAL A 54 -2.25 -3.47 -4.58
N ILE A 55 -3.03 -4.54 -4.70
CA ILE A 55 -2.91 -5.75 -3.90
C ILE A 55 -2.74 -6.96 -4.84
N TRP A 56 -2.19 -8.04 -4.31
CA TRP A 56 -2.10 -9.30 -5.03
C TRP A 56 -3.13 -10.28 -4.47
N GLN A 57 -3.83 -10.94 -5.36
CA GLN A 57 -4.84 -11.94 -5.01
C GLN A 57 -4.63 -13.20 -5.83
N ARG A 58 -4.91 -14.35 -5.21
CA ARG A 58 -4.98 -15.63 -5.90
C ARG A 58 -6.35 -15.77 -6.58
N ILE A 59 -6.34 -16.03 -7.89
CA ILE A 59 -7.53 -16.39 -8.66
C ILE A 59 -7.22 -17.71 -9.35
N ASN A 60 -7.83 -18.79 -8.86
CA ASN A 60 -7.49 -20.19 -9.20
C ASN A 60 -5.99 -20.44 -8.92
N ASP A 61 -5.22 -20.83 -9.92
CA ASP A 61 -3.77 -21.08 -9.79
C ASP A 61 -2.90 -19.90 -10.24
N ASN A 62 -3.49 -18.71 -10.40
CA ASN A 62 -2.76 -17.52 -10.81
C ASN A 62 -2.79 -16.43 -9.74
N ILE A 63 -1.65 -15.84 -9.47
CA ILE A 63 -1.54 -14.61 -8.71
C ILE A 63 -1.75 -13.43 -9.65
N LYS A 64 -2.76 -12.61 -9.36
CA LYS A 64 -3.10 -11.42 -10.15
C LYS A 64 -2.99 -10.16 -9.30
N MET A 65 -2.49 -9.10 -9.92
CA MET A 65 -2.56 -7.76 -9.36
C MET A 65 -3.97 -7.20 -9.52
N GLN A 66 -4.48 -6.59 -8.46
CA GLN A 66 -5.72 -5.84 -8.46
C GLN A 66 -5.46 -4.42 -7.95
N ALA A 67 -5.83 -3.42 -8.76
CA ALA A 67 -5.72 -2.01 -8.40
C ALA A 67 -7.09 -1.42 -8.03
N THR A 68 -7.12 -0.44 -7.11
CA THR A 68 -8.34 0.32 -6.83
C THR A 68 -8.76 1.16 -8.04
N ARG A 69 -9.93 0.85 -8.62
CA ARG A 69 -10.39 1.38 -9.91
C ARG A 69 -10.50 2.92 -10.01
N ARG A 70 -10.72 3.63 -8.90
CA ARG A 70 -10.91 5.10 -8.88
C ARG A 70 -9.93 5.83 -7.96
N GLY A 71 -8.98 5.11 -7.35
CA GLY A 71 -8.16 5.64 -6.26
C GLY A 71 -8.97 6.15 -5.05
N THR A 72 -8.32 6.30 -3.91
CA THR A 72 -8.93 6.85 -2.69
C THR A 72 -8.42 8.28 -2.49
N PRO A 73 -9.29 9.27 -2.19
CA PRO A 73 -8.82 10.57 -1.77
C PRO A 73 -7.93 10.43 -0.53
N TYR A 74 -6.80 11.14 -0.51
CA TYR A 74 -5.92 11.19 0.65
C TYR A 74 -5.70 12.62 1.12
N GLU A 75 -5.33 12.76 2.38
CA GLU A 75 -4.87 13.99 3.00
C GLU A 75 -3.35 13.90 3.17
N THR A 76 -2.65 15.02 3.05
CA THR A 76 -1.20 15.04 3.23
C THR A 76 -0.74 16.34 3.85
N ASP A 77 0.27 16.23 4.71
CA ASP A 77 1.01 17.35 5.27
C ASP A 77 2.53 17.13 5.11
N MET A 78 3.34 17.89 5.85
CA MET A 78 4.80 17.79 5.79
C MET A 78 5.35 16.47 6.36
N LEU A 79 4.61 15.78 7.22
CA LEU A 79 5.06 14.60 7.96
C LEU A 79 4.43 13.32 7.43
N SER A 80 3.18 13.37 6.97
CA SER A 80 2.39 12.19 6.69
C SER A 80 1.50 12.30 5.46
N ILE A 81 1.08 11.14 4.97
CA ILE A 81 0.02 10.98 3.98
C ILE A 81 -0.99 10.00 4.57
N THR A 82 -2.27 10.38 4.64
CA THR A 82 -3.30 9.54 5.26
C THR A 82 -4.54 9.40 4.40
N TRP A 83 -5.19 8.24 4.47
CA TRP A 83 -6.51 8.05 3.86
C TRP A 83 -7.32 7.02 4.63
N LYS A 84 -8.64 7.15 4.50
CA LYS A 84 -9.60 6.24 5.14
C LYS A 84 -9.88 5.05 4.24
N LEU A 85 -9.79 3.86 4.82
CA LEU A 85 -10.24 2.62 4.23
C LEU A 85 -11.54 2.22 4.94
N LYS A 86 -12.67 2.28 4.22
CA LYS A 86 -13.93 1.73 4.72
C LYS A 86 -13.87 0.21 4.60
N THR A 87 -14.03 -0.48 5.73
CA THR A 87 -14.31 -1.92 5.78
C THR A 87 -15.75 -2.10 6.25
N ASP A 88 -16.32 -3.29 6.05
CA ASP A 88 -17.73 -3.56 6.39
C ASP A 88 -18.01 -3.37 7.90
N ASP A 89 -17.00 -3.60 8.75
CA ASP A 89 -17.13 -3.61 10.21
C ASP A 89 -16.49 -2.40 10.92
N SER A 90 -15.66 -1.60 10.23
CA SER A 90 -14.93 -0.47 10.83
C SER A 90 -14.29 0.49 9.82
N GLU A 91 -13.92 1.69 10.28
CA GLU A 91 -13.06 2.60 9.53
C GLU A 91 -11.61 2.40 9.95
N ARG A 92 -10.74 2.11 8.98
CA ARG A 92 -9.29 2.04 9.20
C ARG A 92 -8.63 3.25 8.56
N ILE A 93 -7.59 3.77 9.20
CA ILE A 93 -6.77 4.85 8.67
C ILE A 93 -5.46 4.26 8.21
N ILE A 94 -5.13 4.45 6.95
CA ILE A 94 -3.77 4.20 6.46
C ILE A 94 -2.99 5.50 6.63
N SER A 95 -1.78 5.39 7.15
CA SER A 95 -0.84 6.49 7.28
C SER A 95 0.51 6.09 6.70
N ILE A 96 1.14 6.99 5.97
CA ILE A 96 2.53 6.88 5.51
C ILE A 96 3.34 7.96 6.20
N ASP A 97 4.41 7.59 6.89
CA ASP A 97 5.44 8.51 7.32
C ASP A 97 6.30 8.92 6.11
N ARG A 98 6.36 10.21 5.81
CA ARG A 98 7.07 10.72 4.62
C ARG A 98 8.58 10.65 4.74
N LYS A 99 9.11 10.60 5.96
CA LYS A 99 10.55 10.57 6.23
C LYS A 99 11.10 9.16 6.10
N THR A 100 10.37 8.17 6.63
CA THR A 100 10.82 6.78 6.66
C THR A 100 10.22 5.94 5.53
N GLY A 101 9.11 6.38 4.94
CA GLY A 101 8.32 5.57 3.99
C GLY A 101 7.54 4.46 4.69
N GLU A 102 7.47 4.48 6.02
CA GLU A 102 6.76 3.48 6.81
C GLU A 102 5.25 3.65 6.64
N ARG A 103 4.58 2.54 6.35
CA ARG A 103 3.12 2.45 6.27
C ARG A 103 2.56 1.86 7.56
N SER A 104 1.59 2.54 8.12
CA SER A 104 0.82 2.11 9.29
C SER A 104 -0.66 1.96 8.95
N VAL A 105 -1.29 0.91 9.46
CA VAL A 105 -2.75 0.72 9.47
C VAL A 105 -3.23 0.95 10.89
N MET A 106 -4.11 1.92 11.09
CA MET A 106 -4.63 2.28 12.40
C MET A 106 -6.13 2.01 12.49
N GLN A 107 -6.57 1.57 13.66
CA GLN A 107 -7.98 1.43 14.04
C GLN A 107 -8.13 1.92 15.48
N ASP A 108 -9.11 2.80 15.73
CA ASP A 108 -9.41 3.35 17.06
C ASP A 108 -8.18 3.92 17.80
N GLY A 109 -7.26 4.54 17.06
CA GLY A 109 -6.04 5.16 17.59
C GLY A 109 -4.88 4.20 17.88
N GLN A 110 -5.04 2.89 17.62
CA GLN A 110 -3.99 1.88 17.76
C GLN A 110 -3.45 1.45 16.39
N ALA A 111 -2.14 1.27 16.29
CA ALA A 111 -1.49 0.70 15.11
C ALA A 111 -1.71 -0.83 15.10
N LEU A 112 -2.42 -1.31 14.09
CA LEU A 112 -2.63 -2.74 13.87
C LEU A 112 -1.44 -3.37 13.17
N ILE A 113 -0.88 -2.67 12.18
CA ILE A 113 0.22 -3.14 11.35
C ILE A 113 1.08 -1.95 10.98
N THR A 114 2.40 -2.17 11.01
CA THR A 114 3.40 -1.21 10.56
C THR A 114 4.40 -1.94 9.68
N VAL A 115 4.67 -1.40 8.49
CA VAL A 115 5.55 -2.04 7.49
C VAL A 115 6.39 -0.98 6.78
N ASN A 116 7.68 -1.25 6.64
CA ASN A 116 8.57 -0.41 5.86
C ASN A 116 8.31 -0.57 4.36
N CYS A 117 8.28 0.54 3.63
CA CYS A 117 8.04 0.53 2.20
C CYS A 117 9.23 1.11 1.42
N GLU A 118 9.43 0.59 0.21
CA GLU A 118 10.36 1.14 -0.75
C GLU A 118 9.68 2.28 -1.53
N ILE A 119 10.35 3.44 -1.63
CA ILE A 119 9.84 4.63 -2.31
C ILE A 119 10.36 4.68 -3.75
N PHE A 120 9.44 4.94 -4.69
CA PHE A 120 9.73 5.08 -6.11
C PHE A 120 9.35 6.49 -6.60
N ASN A 121 10.31 7.21 -7.16
CA ASN A 121 10.08 8.55 -7.72
C ASN A 121 9.72 8.53 -9.22
N LYS A 122 9.62 7.34 -9.83
CA LYS A 122 9.32 7.17 -11.25
C LYS A 122 8.34 6.03 -11.42
N GLU A 123 7.26 6.27 -12.17
CA GLU A 123 6.22 5.28 -12.42
C GLU A 123 6.79 4.03 -13.11
N LYS A 124 7.70 4.21 -14.08
CA LYS A 124 8.33 3.08 -14.76
C LYS A 124 9.02 2.10 -13.79
N ALA A 125 9.83 2.61 -12.87
CA ALA A 125 10.54 1.78 -11.89
C ALA A 125 9.56 1.10 -10.91
N PHE A 126 8.49 1.82 -10.55
CA PHE A 126 7.41 1.27 -9.74
C PHE A 126 6.72 0.09 -10.45
N GLN A 127 6.30 0.26 -11.71
CA GLN A 127 5.64 -0.79 -12.50
C GLN A 127 6.55 -2.00 -12.77
N GLU A 128 7.85 -1.77 -13.00
CA GLU A 128 8.86 -2.83 -13.10
C GLU A 128 8.92 -3.64 -11.80
N LYS A 129 8.91 -2.96 -10.63
CA LYS A 129 8.89 -3.63 -9.33
C LYS A 129 7.62 -4.44 -9.09
N LEU A 130 6.45 -3.91 -9.44
CA LEU A 130 5.19 -4.64 -9.32
C LEU A 130 5.19 -5.92 -10.17
N THR A 131 5.75 -5.84 -11.37
CA THR A 131 5.89 -6.99 -12.28
C THR A 131 6.84 -8.05 -11.70
N GLU A 132 7.98 -7.63 -11.17
CA GLU A 132 8.95 -8.52 -10.50
C GLU A 132 8.29 -9.25 -9.33
N ILE A 133 7.60 -8.52 -8.45
CA ILE A 133 6.88 -9.07 -7.30
C ILE A 133 5.86 -10.10 -7.77
N THR A 134 5.04 -9.77 -8.77
CA THR A 134 4.01 -10.69 -9.28
C THR A 134 4.61 -12.01 -9.77
N LYS A 135 5.73 -11.95 -10.51
CA LYS A 135 6.43 -13.15 -10.98
C LYS A 135 7.01 -13.97 -9.83
N ASN A 136 7.61 -13.31 -8.84
CA ASN A 136 8.18 -13.99 -7.67
C ASN A 136 7.07 -14.66 -6.84
N LEU A 137 5.93 -13.98 -6.66
CA LEU A 137 4.77 -14.53 -5.97
C LEU A 137 4.21 -15.77 -6.69
N GLN A 138 4.06 -15.69 -8.02
CA GLN A 138 3.62 -16.84 -8.83
C GLN A 138 4.61 -18.01 -8.71
N SER A 139 5.91 -17.75 -8.90
CA SER A 139 6.94 -18.79 -8.82
C SER A 139 6.97 -19.47 -7.45
N ASN A 140 6.79 -18.72 -6.37
CA ASN A 140 6.73 -19.26 -5.02
C ASN A 140 5.48 -20.12 -4.82
N TYR A 141 4.33 -19.67 -5.32
CA TYR A 141 3.08 -20.42 -5.29
C TYR A 141 3.19 -21.75 -6.05
N ASP A 142 3.69 -21.71 -7.30
CA ASP A 142 3.91 -22.91 -8.13
C ASP A 142 4.85 -23.90 -7.45
N SER A 143 5.91 -23.40 -6.82
CA SER A 143 6.84 -24.23 -6.04
C SER A 143 6.15 -24.90 -4.83
N LYS A 144 5.25 -24.19 -4.13
CA LYS A 144 4.50 -24.78 -3.03
C LYS A 144 3.49 -25.83 -3.50
N ILE A 145 2.83 -25.64 -4.65
CA ILE A 145 1.99 -26.68 -5.28
C ILE A 145 2.83 -27.93 -5.55
N ALA A 146 3.94 -27.77 -6.28
CA ALA A 146 4.79 -28.88 -6.70
C ALA A 146 5.34 -29.69 -5.51
N ASN A 147 5.52 -29.05 -4.36
CA ASN A 147 6.01 -29.68 -3.14
C ASN A 147 4.89 -30.16 -2.19
N HIS A 148 3.61 -30.09 -2.58
CA HIS A 148 2.46 -30.42 -1.73
C HIS A 148 2.46 -29.68 -0.37
N LYS A 149 2.88 -28.40 -0.38
CA LYS A 149 3.02 -27.54 0.81
C LYS A 149 1.96 -26.43 0.89
N LEU A 150 0.88 -26.53 0.12
CA LEU A 150 -0.28 -25.63 0.18
C LEU A 150 -1.43 -26.28 0.93
#